data_AF-A0A9P6UYE3-F1
#
_entry.id   AF-A0A9P6UYE3-F1
#
_cell.length_a   1.000
_cell.length_b   1.000
_cell.length_c   1.000
_cell.angle_alpha   90.00
_cell.angle_beta   90.00
_cell.angle_gamma   90.00
#
_symmetry.space_group_name_H-M   'P 1'
#
loop_
_entity.id
_entity.type
_entity.pdbx_description
1 polymer ?
#
loop_
_entity_poly.entity_id
_entity_poly.type
_entity_poly.pdbx_seq_one_letter_code
_entity_poly.pdbx_strand_id
1 'polypeptide(L)'
;MASRIAQAAKGIRFASSAPSSNPWLAERAAVKEHAGPATETWRKISIYVCIPAVLLSSANAYSLWAKHQAHLEHERHEGHEAVKYPYMRLRTKAFPWGDNSLFFNPEVNM
;
A
#
# COMPACT_ATOMS: atom_id res chain seq x y z
N MET A 1 -6.32 56.40 -71.24
CA MET A 1 -7.17 55.28 -70.80
C MET A 1 -6.63 54.82 -69.44
N ALA A 2 -7.32 55.17 -68.36
CA ALA A 2 -6.85 54.99 -66.99
C ALA A 2 -7.00 53.52 -66.54
N SER A 3 -5.94 52.90 -66.02
CA SER A 3 -6.03 51.61 -65.35
C SER A 3 -5.61 51.79 -63.89
N ARG A 4 -6.57 51.60 -62.97
CA ARG A 4 -6.41 51.76 -61.53
C ARG A 4 -5.67 50.56 -60.95
N ILE A 5 -4.60 50.82 -60.22
CA ILE A 5 -3.93 49.86 -59.34
C ILE A 5 -4.91 49.46 -58.24
N ALA A 6 -5.37 48.21 -58.26
CA ALA A 6 -6.09 47.62 -57.13
C ALA A 6 -5.07 46.95 -56.21
N GLN A 7 -4.73 47.60 -55.09
CA GLN A 7 -4.01 46.96 -53.99
C GLN A 7 -4.94 45.93 -53.34
N ALA A 8 -4.63 44.65 -53.52
CA ALA A 8 -5.30 43.56 -52.83
C ALA A 8 -5.07 43.71 -51.31
N ALA A 9 -6.16 43.84 -50.54
CA ALA A 9 -6.11 43.85 -49.09
C ALA A 9 -5.46 42.55 -48.60
N LYS A 10 -4.32 42.68 -47.92
CA LYS A 10 -3.61 41.57 -47.27
C LYS A 10 -4.53 41.02 -46.18
N GLY A 11 -5.23 39.93 -46.49
CA GLY A 11 -6.09 39.23 -45.54
C GLY A 11 -5.33 38.96 -44.25
N ILE A 12 -5.95 39.28 -43.11
CA ILE A 12 -5.42 38.97 -41.78
C ILE A 12 -5.33 37.46 -41.69
N ARG A 13 -4.13 36.91 -41.90
CA ARG A 13 -3.84 35.52 -41.59
C ARG A 13 -3.82 35.42 -40.07
N PHE A 14 -4.91 34.96 -39.47
CA PHE A 14 -4.85 34.34 -38.15
C PHE A 14 -4.09 33.02 -38.30
N ALA A 15 -2.75 33.12 -38.37
CA ALA A 15 -1.90 31.97 -38.15
C ALA A 15 -1.96 31.68 -36.65
N SER A 16 -2.82 30.76 -36.24
CA SER A 16 -2.62 30.07 -34.96
C SER A 16 -1.35 29.23 -35.12
N SER A 17 -0.19 29.85 -34.92
CA SER A 17 1.03 29.10 -34.65
C SER A 17 0.78 28.35 -33.34
N ALA A 18 0.38 27.09 -33.42
CA ALA A 18 0.51 26.19 -32.28
C ALA A 18 1.97 26.31 -31.81
N PRO A 19 2.23 26.57 -30.51
CA PRO A 19 3.59 26.65 -30.02
C PRO A 19 4.29 25.32 -30.31
N SER A 20 5.54 25.41 -30.76
CA SER A 20 6.37 24.32 -31.29
C SER A 20 6.72 23.19 -30.31
N SER A 21 6.07 23.13 -29.15
CA SER A 21 6.00 21.96 -28.26
C SER A 21 4.94 22.25 -27.20
N ASN A 22 3.96 21.36 -27.03
CA ASN A 22 3.02 21.48 -25.91
C ASN A 22 3.70 20.91 -24.65
N PRO A 23 4.05 21.73 -23.65
CA PRO A 23 4.81 21.26 -22.47
C PRO A 23 4.12 20.11 -21.73
N TRP A 24 2.79 20.10 -21.71
CA TRP A 24 1.99 19.04 -21.10
C TRP A 24 2.13 17.69 -21.85
N LEU A 25 2.22 17.72 -23.19
CA LEU A 25 2.47 16.50 -23.97
C LEU A 25 3.91 15.99 -23.76
N ALA A 26 4.88 16.89 -23.65
CA ALA A 26 6.27 16.55 -23.39
C ALA A 26 6.46 15.91 -22.00
N GLU A 27 5.82 16.48 -20.98
CA GLU A 27 5.84 15.93 -19.62
C GLU A 27 5.23 14.52 -19.58
N ARG A 28 4.09 14.30 -20.23
CA ARG A 28 3.47 12.97 -20.29
C ARG A 28 4.34 11.94 -21.01
N ALA A 29 5.04 12.35 -22.07
CA ALA A 29 5.98 11.49 -22.76
C ALA A 29 7.16 11.11 -21.85
N ALA A 30 7.73 12.08 -21.13
CA ALA A 30 8.80 11.85 -20.16
C ALA A 30 8.37 10.92 -19.01
N VAL A 31 7.16 11.10 -18.46
CA VAL A 31 6.60 10.20 -17.44
C VAL A 31 6.44 8.79 -17.99
N LYS A 32 5.95 8.63 -19.22
CA LYS A 32 5.78 7.32 -19.85
C LYS A 32 7.13 6.64 -20.10
N GLU A 33 8.14 7.39 -20.52
CA GLU A 33 9.50 6.89 -20.73
C GLU A 33 10.12 6.43 -19.41
N HIS A 34 10.00 7.22 -18.33
CA HIS A 34 10.52 6.87 -17.01
C HIS A 34 9.78 5.67 -16.38
N ALA A 35 8.48 5.50 -16.64
CA ALA A 35 7.67 4.45 -16.06
C ALA A 35 8.15 3.03 -16.42
N GLY A 36 8.68 2.83 -17.63
CA GLY A 36 9.17 1.52 -18.09
C GLY A 36 10.34 1.00 -17.23
N PRO A 37 11.48 1.71 -17.17
CA PRO A 37 12.62 1.34 -16.34
C PRO A 37 12.30 1.27 -14.84
N ALA A 38 11.45 2.19 -14.35
CA ALA A 38 11.01 2.17 -12.96
C ALA A 38 10.23 0.88 -12.64
N THR A 39 9.29 0.49 -13.52
CA THR A 39 8.51 -0.75 -13.34
C THR A 39 9.40 -1.98 -13.35
N GLU A 40 10.38 -2.03 -14.25
CA GLU A 40 11.33 -3.15 -14.30
C GLU A 40 12.17 -3.25 -13.03
N THR A 41 12.62 -2.10 -12.51
CA THR A 41 13.39 -2.02 -11.25
C THR A 41 12.56 -2.56 -10.08
N TRP A 42 11.31 -2.11 -9.93
CA TRP A 42 10.42 -2.56 -8.87
C TRP A 42 10.04 -4.03 -9.00
N ARG A 43 9.86 -4.54 -10.23
CA ARG A 43 9.63 -5.97 -10.48
C ARG A 43 10.81 -6.80 -9.97
N LYS A 44 12.03 -6.39 -10.26
CA LYS A 44 13.25 -7.07 -9.79
C LYS A 44 13.37 -7.03 -8.27
N ILE A 45 13.14 -5.89 -7.64
CA ILE A 45 13.19 -5.79 -6.17
C ILE A 45 12.14 -6.72 -5.54
N SER A 46 10.90 -6.69 -6.03
CA SER A 46 9.85 -7.56 -5.52
C SER A 46 10.19 -9.04 -5.63
N ILE A 47 10.76 -9.48 -6.75
CA ILE A 47 11.08 -10.91 -6.96
C ILE A 47 12.36 -11.31 -6.22
N TYR A 48 13.42 -10.51 -6.32
CA TYR A 48 14.75 -10.92 -5.84
C TYR A 48 15.06 -10.48 -4.42
N VAL A 49 14.30 -9.54 -3.85
CA VAL A 49 14.51 -9.08 -2.47
C VAL A 49 13.33 -9.47 -1.60
N CYS A 50 12.10 -9.10 -2.00
CA CYS A 50 10.95 -9.34 -1.13
C CYS A 50 10.66 -10.84 -0.95
N ILE A 51 10.74 -11.66 -2.00
CA ILE A 51 10.49 -13.11 -1.87
C ILE A 51 11.52 -13.76 -0.91
N PRO A 52 12.85 -13.60 -1.09
CA PRO A 52 13.80 -14.16 -0.13
C PRO A 52 13.63 -13.62 1.30
N ALA A 53 13.35 -12.32 1.45
CA ALA A 53 13.11 -11.72 2.76
C ALA A 53 11.89 -12.34 3.47
N VAL A 54 10.79 -12.53 2.75
CA VAL A 54 9.57 -13.15 3.28
C VAL A 54 9.83 -14.62 3.64
N LEU A 55 10.59 -15.37 2.84
CA LEU A 55 10.92 -16.75 3.15
C LEU A 55 11.72 -16.85 4.46
N LEU A 56 12.75 -16.01 4.63
CA LEU A 56 13.57 -15.98 5.84
C LEU A 56 12.76 -15.54 7.07
N SER A 57 11.95 -14.48 6.96
CA SER A 57 11.12 -14.02 8.07
C SER A 57 10.05 -15.04 8.43
N SER A 58 9.47 -15.74 7.45
CA SER A 58 8.47 -16.79 7.68
C SER A 58 9.09 -18.00 8.39
N ALA A 59 10.30 -18.40 8.03
CA ALA A 59 11.02 -19.47 8.73
C ALA A 59 11.31 -19.09 10.19
N ASN A 60 11.72 -17.84 10.44
CA ASN A 60 11.93 -17.34 11.80
C ASN A 60 10.61 -17.31 12.61
N ALA A 61 9.54 -16.75 12.03
CA ALA A 61 8.23 -16.69 12.64
C ALA A 61 7.69 -18.09 12.97
N TYR A 62 7.89 -19.07 12.09
CA TYR A 62 7.51 -20.46 12.34
C TYR A 62 8.28 -21.05 13.53
N SER A 63 9.59 -20.80 13.63
CA SER A 63 10.39 -21.26 14.79
C SER A 63 9.91 -20.63 16.11
N LEU A 64 9.60 -19.34 16.10
CA LEU A 64 9.04 -18.65 17.27
C LEU A 64 7.65 -19.17 17.63
N TRP A 65 6.80 -19.39 16.63
CA TRP A 65 5.48 -19.97 16.82
C TRP A 65 5.56 -21.36 17.46
N ALA A 66 6.44 -22.24 16.97
CA ALA A 66 6.62 -23.59 17.52
C ALA A 66 7.07 -23.55 19.00
N LYS A 67 8.00 -22.65 19.35
CA LYS A 67 8.42 -22.42 20.74
C LYS A 67 7.27 -21.92 21.60
N HIS A 68 6.46 -21.01 21.07
CA HIS A 68 5.29 -20.49 21.78
C HIS A 68 4.23 -21.57 22.01
N GLN A 69 3.97 -22.45 21.03
CA GLN A 69 3.07 -23.59 21.23
C GLN A 69 3.56 -24.53 22.33
N ALA A 70 4.86 -24.86 22.34
CA ALA A 70 5.45 -25.69 23.40
C ALA A 70 5.36 -25.03 24.79
N HIS A 71 5.51 -23.70 24.88
CA HIS A 71 5.30 -22.96 26.13
C HIS A 71 3.84 -23.03 26.60
N LEU A 72 2.88 -22.82 25.69
CA LEU A 72 1.47 -22.94 26.02
C LEU A 72 1.10 -24.37 26.45
N GLU A 73 1.70 -25.40 25.86
CA GLU A 73 1.55 -26.79 26.31
C GLU A 73 2.02 -26.96 27.75
N HIS A 74 3.20 -26.43 28.08
CA HIS A 74 3.76 -26.48 29.42
C HIS A 74 2.86 -25.77 30.44
N GLU A 75 2.42 -24.54 30.15
CA GLU A 75 1.54 -23.78 31.04
C GLU A 75 0.19 -24.48 31.28
N ARG A 76 -0.37 -25.15 30.26
CA ARG A 76 -1.59 -25.96 30.42
C ARG A 76 -1.38 -27.17 31.32
N HIS A 77 -0.22 -27.81 31.26
CA HIS A 77 0.09 -28.98 32.08
C HIS A 77 0.47 -28.63 33.51
N GLU A 78 1.15 -27.50 33.72
CA GLU A 78 1.57 -27.04 35.06
C GLU A 78 0.48 -26.30 35.83
N GLY A 79 -0.65 -25.98 35.19
CA GLY A 79 -1.86 -25.57 35.89
C GLY A 79 -1.73 -24.25 36.64
N HIS A 80 -0.94 -23.30 36.13
CA HIS A 80 -0.87 -21.97 36.73
C HIS A 80 -2.23 -21.28 36.66
N GLU A 81 -2.89 -21.11 37.80
CA GLU A 81 -4.08 -20.27 37.89
C GLU A 81 -3.70 -18.82 37.59
N ALA A 82 -4.18 -18.29 36.48
CA ALA A 82 -3.97 -16.89 36.13
C ALA A 82 -4.63 -15.99 37.19
N VAL A 83 -3.81 -15.23 37.93
CA VAL A 83 -4.31 -14.31 38.98
C VAL A 83 -5.17 -13.23 38.33
N LYS A 84 -6.47 -13.22 38.67
CA LYS A 84 -7.42 -12.23 38.17
C LYS A 84 -7.34 -10.95 38.97
N TYR A 85 -6.65 -9.96 38.43
CA TYR A 85 -6.59 -8.64 39.05
C TYR A 85 -7.86 -7.83 38.78
N PRO A 86 -8.30 -6.95 39.70
CA PRO A 86 -9.54 -6.17 39.56
C PRO A 86 -9.59 -5.25 38.32
N TYR A 87 -8.42 -4.87 37.79
CA TYR A 87 -8.31 -4.06 36.58
C TYR A 87 -8.32 -4.89 35.27
N MET A 88 -8.17 -6.21 35.35
CA MET A 88 -8.26 -7.08 34.19
C MET A 88 -9.73 -7.37 33.86
N ARG A 89 -10.08 -7.37 32.56
CA ARG A 89 -11.46 -7.60 32.07
C ARG A 89 -12.52 -6.68 32.67
N LEU A 90 -12.12 -5.50 33.15
CA LEU A 90 -13.06 -4.52 33.65
C LEU A 90 -14.02 -4.12 32.51
N ARG A 91 -15.32 -4.16 32.79
CA ARG A 91 -16.34 -3.76 31.84
C ARG A 91 -17.40 -2.88 32.51
N THR A 92 -17.49 -1.63 32.07
CA THR A 92 -18.46 -0.64 32.58
C THR A 92 -19.83 -0.76 31.91
N LYS A 93 -19.88 -1.26 30.67
CA LYS A 93 -21.09 -1.52 29.90
C LYS A 93 -20.94 -2.82 29.11
N ALA A 94 -21.99 -3.63 29.07
CA ALA A 94 -22.01 -4.86 28.28
C ALA A 94 -21.81 -4.61 26.78
N PHE A 95 -21.16 -5.54 26.07
CA PHE A 95 -21.09 -5.48 24.61
C PHE A 95 -22.47 -5.78 23.99
N PRO A 96 -22.78 -5.23 22.81
CA PRO A 96 -24.09 -5.40 22.19
C PRO A 96 -24.32 -6.81 21.60
N TRP A 97 -23.31 -7.69 21.58
CA TRP A 97 -23.40 -9.06 21.02
C TRP A 97 -23.15 -10.18 22.03
N GLY A 98 -22.83 -9.86 23.29
CA GLY A 98 -22.56 -10.86 24.32
C GLY A 98 -21.44 -10.49 25.30
N ASP A 99 -20.97 -11.47 26.06
CA ASP A 99 -20.02 -11.20 27.14
C ASP A 99 -18.56 -11.11 26.71
N ASN A 100 -18.21 -11.79 25.63
CA ASN A 100 -16.84 -11.91 25.16
C ASN A 100 -16.51 -10.87 24.08
N SER A 101 -15.22 -10.51 23.99
CA SER A 101 -14.70 -9.71 22.88
C SER A 101 -14.78 -10.46 21.55
N LEU A 102 -14.69 -9.74 20.42
CA LEU A 102 -14.78 -10.34 19.08
C LEU A 102 -13.74 -11.45 18.80
N PHE A 103 -12.54 -11.32 19.38
CA PHE A 103 -11.45 -12.31 19.24
C PHE A 103 -11.14 -12.99 20.59
N PHE A 104 -12.17 -13.29 21.37
CA PHE A 104 -12.01 -14.01 22.63
C PHE A 104 -11.66 -15.48 22.38
N ASN A 105 -10.58 -15.96 23.00
CA ASN A 105 -10.21 -17.37 23.03
C ASN A 105 -10.22 -17.88 24.48
N PRO A 106 -11.08 -18.84 24.86
CA PRO A 106 -11.15 -19.34 26.24
C PRO A 106 -9.83 -19.98 26.74
N GLU A 107 -8.94 -20.41 25.85
CA GLU A 107 -7.67 -21.05 26.22
C GLU A 107 -6.63 -20.05 26.75
N VAL A 108 -6.65 -18.81 26.26
CA VAL A 108 -5.66 -17.78 26.61
C VAL A 108 -6.28 -16.57 27.30
N ASN A 109 -7.59 -16.37 27.10
CA ASN A 109 -8.36 -15.37 27.78
C ASN A 109 -9.18 -16.05 28.90
N MET A 110 -8.55 -16.26 30.05
CA MET A 110 -9.20 -16.63 31.34
C MET A 110 -9.63 -15.48 32.24
#